data_AF-A0A9W4L744-F1
#
_entry.id   AF-A0A9W4L744-F1
#
_cell.length_a   1.000
_cell.length_b   1.000
_cell.length_c   1.000
_cell.angle_alpha   90.00
_cell.angle_beta   90.00
_cell.angle_gamma   90.00
#
_symmetry.space_group_name_H-M   'P 1'
#
loop_
_entity.id
_entity.type
_entity.pdbx_description
1 polymer ?
#
loop_
_entity_poly.entity_id
_entity_poly.type
_entity_poly.pdbx_seq_one_letter_code
_entity_poly.pdbx_strand_id
1 'polypeptide(L)'
;MTKYPVRYVQTLRGGTAHVILFSDGKEYVVKWFGINKGREKEVVNEYMIGKLAELLSLPVIPFELLYIPEEFIKKTPELQSTKHNYSSGYQYGCVFIENSTVFENVRENPPTKTDVKNRDMLAGITVFDQWVNNSDRGTMNVILENLSDGGYYVHMIDHGRVFPGRYQWSAQTLSETPVYNYHWPFYKWAFSLLDDHTELTSYIEKIVKLPNKSIYQVIESIPKEWNVSTKDRDALYKFLLEQKIKLPEIVDRIIQHHSNPR
;
A
#
# COMPACT_ATOMS: atom_id res chain seq x y z
N MET A 1 19.40 20.28 -7.66
CA MET A 1 19.66 20.10 -6.22
C MET A 1 19.04 18.79 -5.78
N THR A 2 19.73 18.01 -4.95
CA THR A 2 19.14 16.82 -4.31
C THR A 2 18.01 17.26 -3.37
N LYS A 3 16.88 16.54 -3.35
CA LYS A 3 15.75 16.83 -2.46
C LYS A 3 16.15 16.60 -1.00
N TYR A 4 15.81 17.52 -0.10
CA TYR A 4 16.16 17.45 1.33
C TYR A 4 15.00 17.93 2.23
N PRO A 5 14.89 17.41 3.47
CA PRO A 5 13.86 17.83 4.40
C PRO A 5 14.13 19.24 4.91
N VAL A 6 13.08 20.07 4.94
CA VAL A 6 13.12 21.49 5.30
C VAL A 6 12.51 21.72 6.68
N ARG A 7 11.34 21.14 6.95
CA ARG A 7 10.58 21.42 8.17
C ARG A 7 9.70 20.24 8.58
N TYR A 8 9.70 19.92 9.87
CA TYR A 8 8.73 18.98 10.44
C TYR A 8 7.34 19.64 10.53
N VAL A 9 6.29 18.91 10.16
CA VAL A 9 4.91 19.41 10.13
C VAL A 9 4.09 18.81 11.25
N GLN A 10 3.90 17.48 11.25
CA GLN A 10 3.07 16.80 12.24
C GLN A 10 3.34 15.28 12.29
N THR A 11 2.90 14.63 13.36
CA THR A 11 2.81 13.17 13.45
C THR A 11 1.39 12.74 13.09
N LEU A 12 1.25 11.68 12.30
CA LEU A 12 -0.06 11.10 11.97
C LEU A 12 -0.56 10.13 13.05
N ARG A 13 -1.84 9.77 12.95
CA ARG A 13 -2.44 8.70 13.76
C ARG A 13 -1.58 7.42 13.67
N GLY A 14 -1.37 6.77 14.81
CA GLY A 14 -0.47 5.62 14.93
C GLY A 14 0.91 5.98 15.48
N GLY A 15 1.31 7.26 15.40
CA GLY A 15 2.44 7.82 16.15
C GLY A 15 3.82 7.61 15.52
N THR A 16 3.91 6.97 14.36
CA THR A 16 5.18 6.56 13.74
C THR A 16 5.39 7.05 12.31
N ALA A 17 4.36 7.60 11.69
CA ALA A 17 4.44 8.25 10.40
C ALA A 17 4.39 9.76 10.60
N HIS A 18 5.27 10.49 9.92
CA HIS A 18 5.46 11.93 10.14
C HIS A 18 5.33 12.67 8.82
N VAL A 19 4.63 13.80 8.85
CA VAL A 19 4.55 14.73 7.71
C VAL A 19 5.74 15.68 7.80
N ILE A 20 6.53 15.73 6.73
CA ILE A 20 7.72 16.57 6.61
C ILE A 20 7.66 17.34 5.29
N LEU A 21 7.91 18.65 5.34
CA LEU A 21 8.07 19.51 4.18
C LEU A 21 9.46 19.32 3.58
N PHE A 22 9.54 19.14 2.27
CA PHE A 22 10.81 19.00 1.54
C PHE A 22 11.11 20.23 0.68
N SER A 23 12.34 20.30 0.18
CA SER A 23 12.89 21.42 -0.60
C SER A 23 12.19 21.66 -1.94
N ASP A 24 11.34 20.74 -2.40
CA ASP A 24 10.49 20.89 -3.58
C ASP A 24 9.14 21.57 -3.27
N GLY A 25 8.94 22.00 -2.01
CA GLY A 25 7.72 22.65 -1.54
C GLY A 25 6.57 21.70 -1.24
N LYS A 26 6.77 20.37 -1.32
CA LYS A 26 5.74 19.37 -1.04
C LYS A 26 5.92 18.79 0.36
N GLU A 27 4.79 18.44 0.97
CA GLU A 27 4.75 17.67 2.21
C GLU A 27 4.66 16.18 1.91
N TYR A 28 5.42 15.38 2.64
CA TYR A 28 5.46 13.93 2.48
C TYR A 28 5.16 13.25 3.81
N VAL A 29 4.33 12.21 3.77
CA VAL A 29 4.18 11.23 4.84
C VAL A 29 5.38 10.30 4.81
N VAL A 30 6.28 10.46 5.77
CA VAL A 30 7.49 9.65 5.94
C VAL A 30 7.22 8.49 6.90
N LYS A 31 7.40 7.26 6.42
CA LYS A 31 7.39 6.02 7.20
C LYS A 31 8.81 5.50 7.34
N TRP A 32 9.20 5.20 8.58
CA TRP A 32 10.58 4.92 8.93
C TRP A 32 10.87 3.42 8.96
N PHE A 33 11.97 3.02 8.33
CA PHE A 33 12.45 1.67 8.33
C PHE A 33 12.95 1.25 9.73
N GLY A 34 12.60 0.04 10.17
CA GLY A 34 13.21 -0.59 11.34
C GLY A 34 12.86 0.00 12.72
N ILE A 35 11.83 0.83 12.83
CA ILE A 35 11.52 1.54 14.09
C ILE A 35 10.79 0.70 15.15
N ASN A 36 10.18 -0.42 14.75
CA ASN A 36 9.31 -1.22 15.61
C ASN A 36 9.66 -2.70 15.49
N LYS A 37 10.00 -3.33 16.63
CA LYS A 37 10.13 -4.78 16.70
C LYS A 37 8.80 -5.45 16.32
N GLY A 38 8.85 -6.46 15.47
CA GLY A 38 7.67 -7.09 14.91
C GLY A 38 7.08 -6.40 13.68
N ARG A 39 7.67 -5.29 13.23
CA ARG A 39 7.26 -4.57 12.00
C ARG A 39 8.40 -4.37 11.00
N GLU A 40 9.36 -5.28 10.98
CA GLU A 40 10.65 -5.13 10.29
C GLU A 40 10.51 -4.91 8.77
N LYS A 41 9.50 -5.50 8.12
CA LYS A 41 9.24 -5.38 6.67
C LYS A 41 8.14 -4.37 6.34
N GLU A 42 7.62 -3.59 7.27
CA GLU A 42 6.53 -2.63 7.00
C GLU A 42 6.89 -1.66 5.87
N VAL A 43 8.00 -0.95 5.98
CA VAL A 43 8.44 0.02 4.96
C VAL A 43 8.84 -0.65 3.65
N VAL A 44 9.40 -1.86 3.73
CA VAL A 44 9.66 -2.69 2.54
C VAL A 44 8.36 -2.97 1.80
N ASN A 45 7.30 -3.31 2.52
CA ASN A 45 5.99 -3.58 1.96
C ASN A 45 5.38 -2.34 1.30
N GLU A 46 5.41 -1.17 1.96
CA GLU A 46 4.93 0.09 1.37
C GLU A 46 5.56 0.37 0.01
N TYR A 47 6.89 0.30 -0.06
CA TYR A 47 7.64 0.51 -1.30
C TYR A 47 7.32 -0.55 -2.37
N MET A 48 7.35 -1.83 -1.99
CA MET A 48 7.13 -2.94 -2.91
C MET A 48 5.72 -2.90 -3.51
N ILE A 49 4.72 -2.68 -2.67
CA ILE A 49 3.33 -2.63 -3.08
C ILE A 49 3.07 -1.39 -3.92
N GLY A 50 3.63 -0.23 -3.53
CA GLY A 50 3.62 0.97 -4.36
C GLY A 50 4.15 0.70 -5.77
N LYS A 51 5.32 0.06 -5.90
CA LYS A 51 5.94 -0.26 -7.20
C LYS A 51 5.13 -1.24 -8.03
N LEU A 52 4.58 -2.30 -7.42
CA LEU A 52 3.75 -3.27 -8.13
C LEU A 52 2.41 -2.65 -8.57
N ALA A 53 1.83 -1.76 -7.77
CA ALA A 53 0.62 -1.03 -8.09
C ALA A 53 0.83 -0.03 -9.23
N GLU A 54 1.97 0.68 -9.27
CA GLU A 54 2.36 1.55 -10.39
C GLU A 54 2.37 0.78 -11.73
N LEU A 55 2.92 -0.44 -11.76
CA LEU A 55 2.94 -1.30 -12.96
C LEU A 55 1.54 -1.67 -13.48
N LEU A 56 0.52 -1.60 -12.62
CA LEU A 56 -0.86 -1.91 -12.92
C LEU A 56 -1.75 -0.67 -13.03
N SER A 57 -1.15 0.52 -12.93
CA SER A 57 -1.85 1.82 -12.92
C SER A 57 -2.95 1.90 -11.85
N LEU A 58 -2.67 1.32 -10.67
CA LEU A 58 -3.56 1.40 -9.51
C LEU A 58 -3.31 2.71 -8.74
N PRO A 59 -4.29 3.20 -7.96
CA PRO A 59 -4.25 4.52 -7.38
C PRO A 59 -3.45 4.54 -6.07
N VAL A 60 -2.16 4.28 -6.15
CA VAL A 60 -1.22 4.55 -5.06
C VAL A 60 -0.85 6.03 -5.06
N ILE A 61 -0.71 6.59 -3.86
CA ILE A 61 -0.21 7.96 -3.73
C ILE A 61 1.21 8.02 -4.30
N PRO A 62 1.56 9.05 -5.10
CA PRO A 62 2.92 9.25 -5.57
C PRO A 62 3.93 9.16 -4.41
N PHE A 63 4.93 8.31 -4.57
CA PHE A 63 5.90 8.01 -3.52
C PHE A 63 7.32 7.95 -4.06
N GLU A 64 8.27 8.14 -3.15
CA GLU A 64 9.70 8.05 -3.43
C GLU A 64 10.48 7.67 -2.16
N LEU A 65 11.76 7.36 -2.35
CA LEU A 65 12.69 7.17 -1.24
C LEU A 65 13.30 8.52 -0.87
N LEU A 66 13.06 8.96 0.36
CA LEU A 66 13.50 10.25 0.87
C LEU A 66 14.65 10.05 1.85
N TYR A 67 15.79 10.67 1.57
CA TYR A 67 16.91 10.67 2.50
C TYR A 67 16.67 11.66 3.64
N ILE A 68 16.68 11.18 4.88
CA ILE A 68 16.58 12.01 6.07
C ILE A 68 17.96 12.08 6.76
N PRO A 69 18.63 13.24 6.81
CA PRO A 69 19.92 13.37 7.44
C PRO A 69 19.80 13.42 8.96
N GLU A 70 20.82 12.90 9.65
CA GLU A 70 20.93 12.89 11.12
C GLU A 70 20.76 14.29 11.73
N GLU A 71 21.30 15.32 11.07
CA GLU A 71 21.17 16.72 11.50
C GLU A 71 19.72 17.21 11.55
N PHE A 72 18.87 16.77 10.62
CA PHE A 72 17.44 17.12 10.65
C PHE A 72 16.76 16.42 11.83
N ILE A 73 17.09 15.16 12.08
CA ILE A 73 16.55 14.37 13.19
C ILE A 73 16.93 15.04 14.52
N LYS A 74 18.21 15.33 14.75
CA LYS A 74 18.72 15.99 15.96
C LYS A 74 18.06 17.33 16.26
N LYS A 75 17.71 18.09 15.21
CA LYS A 75 17.07 19.41 15.33
C LYS A 75 15.55 19.34 15.45
N THR A 76 14.94 18.16 15.33
CA THR A 76 13.48 17.95 15.39
C THR A 76 13.11 17.21 16.67
N PRO A 77 12.64 17.92 17.73
CA PRO A 77 12.31 17.31 19.01
C PRO A 77 11.31 16.14 18.92
N GLU A 78 10.36 16.20 18.00
CA GLU A 78 9.34 15.17 17.80
C GLU A 78 9.91 13.84 17.29
N LEU A 79 11.10 13.88 16.69
CA LEU A 79 11.85 12.70 16.25
C LEU A 79 12.87 12.24 17.30
N GLN A 80 12.98 12.92 18.45
CA GLN A 80 13.79 12.48 19.59
C GLN A 80 12.97 11.57 20.52
N SER A 81 12.55 10.42 19.99
CA SER A 81 11.70 9.47 20.73
C SER A 81 12.54 8.45 21.50
N THR A 82 12.13 8.14 22.73
CA THR A 82 12.68 7.01 23.51
C THR A 82 12.02 5.68 23.17
N LYS A 83 10.85 5.71 22.51
CA LYS A 83 10.06 4.53 22.15
C LYS A 83 10.37 4.02 20.74
N HIS A 84 10.65 4.93 19.82
CA HIS A 84 10.89 4.64 18.41
C HIS A 84 12.27 5.14 18.01
N ASN A 85 13.05 4.30 17.34
CA ASN A 85 14.40 4.65 16.92
C ASN A 85 14.40 5.24 15.51
N TYR A 86 14.15 6.55 15.39
CA TYR A 86 14.22 7.25 14.11
C TYR A 86 15.68 7.49 13.68
N SER A 87 16.13 6.81 12.63
CA SER A 87 17.53 6.81 12.18
C SER A 87 17.72 7.45 10.80
N SER A 88 18.85 8.14 10.63
CA SER A 88 19.26 8.70 9.34
C SER A 88 19.33 7.63 8.25
N GLY A 89 18.92 7.96 7.02
CA GLY A 89 18.90 7.03 5.90
C GLY A 89 17.77 7.27 4.90
N TYR A 90 17.62 6.40 3.90
CA TYR A 90 16.47 6.44 2.99
C TYR A 90 15.23 5.82 3.65
N GLN A 91 14.18 6.63 3.71
CA GLN A 91 12.88 6.27 4.24
C GLN A 91 11.84 6.27 3.12
N TYR A 92 10.72 5.57 3.32
CA TYR A 92 9.59 5.67 2.39
C TYR A 92 8.87 6.99 2.62
N GLY A 93 8.58 7.72 1.54
CA GLY A 93 7.77 8.92 1.57
C GLY A 93 6.73 8.92 0.47
N CYS A 94 5.46 9.16 0.82
CA CYS A 94 4.41 9.46 -0.16
C CYS A 94 3.87 10.87 0.05
N VAL A 95 3.36 11.50 -1.02
CA VAL A 95 2.81 12.86 -0.95
C VAL A 95 1.69 12.92 0.07
N PHE A 96 1.71 13.94 0.94
CA PHE A 96 0.61 14.19 1.87
C PHE A 96 -0.56 14.86 1.13
N ILE A 97 -1.73 14.21 1.17
CA ILE A 97 -2.96 14.72 0.55
C ILE A 97 -3.82 15.37 1.64
N GLU A 98 -3.73 16.69 1.76
CA GLU A 98 -4.41 17.47 2.81
C GLU A 98 -5.94 17.39 2.68
N ASN A 99 -6.47 17.58 1.47
CA ASN A 99 -7.92 17.61 1.23
C ASN A 99 -8.53 16.21 1.07
N SER A 100 -8.31 15.32 2.03
CA SER A 100 -8.79 13.94 1.97
C SER A 100 -9.54 13.50 3.24
N THR A 101 -10.35 12.45 3.10
CA THR A 101 -10.98 11.75 4.23
C THR A 101 -10.72 10.26 4.12
N VAL A 102 -10.58 9.57 5.25
CA VAL A 102 -10.47 8.10 5.26
C VAL A 102 -11.83 7.48 4.97
N PHE A 103 -11.87 6.32 4.30
CA PHE A 103 -13.11 5.64 3.96
C PHE A 103 -13.98 5.34 5.20
N GLU A 104 -13.37 5.04 6.36
CA GLU A 104 -14.07 4.87 7.64
C GLU A 104 -15.05 6.01 7.96
N ASN A 105 -14.68 7.26 7.66
CA ASN A 105 -15.51 8.43 7.99
C ASN A 105 -16.77 8.53 7.12
N VAL A 106 -16.77 7.89 5.95
CA VAL A 106 -17.88 7.92 4.99
C VAL A 106 -18.55 6.55 4.82
N ARG A 107 -18.06 5.50 5.48
CA ARG A 107 -18.48 4.12 5.22
C ARG A 107 -19.98 3.86 5.40
N GLU A 108 -20.64 4.61 6.28
CA GLU A 108 -22.08 4.47 6.57
C GLU A 108 -22.95 5.06 5.45
N ASN A 109 -22.43 6.06 4.73
CA ASN A 109 -23.03 6.67 3.54
C ASN A 109 -21.94 6.85 2.47
N PRO A 110 -21.43 5.75 1.89
CA PRO A 110 -20.24 5.80 1.07
C PRO A 110 -20.56 6.43 -0.29
N PRO A 111 -19.56 7.06 -0.96
CA PRO A 111 -19.80 7.72 -2.23
C PRO A 111 -20.37 6.78 -3.28
N THR A 112 -21.25 7.32 -4.12
CA THR A 112 -21.89 6.58 -5.20
C THR A 112 -20.96 6.47 -6.40
N LYS A 113 -21.43 5.73 -7.41
CA LYS A 113 -20.70 5.49 -8.66
C LYS A 113 -20.33 6.78 -9.41
N THR A 114 -21.18 7.82 -9.35
CA THR A 114 -20.93 9.11 -10.00
C THR A 114 -20.00 10.01 -9.20
N ASP A 115 -19.84 9.75 -7.90
CA ASP A 115 -18.99 10.54 -7.02
C ASP A 115 -17.52 10.15 -7.15
N VAL A 116 -17.21 8.89 -7.52
CA VAL A 116 -15.84 8.38 -7.59
C VAL A 116 -15.28 8.49 -9.02
N LYS A 117 -14.27 9.33 -9.23
CA LYS A 117 -13.72 9.60 -10.56
C LYS A 117 -12.91 8.44 -11.14
N ASN A 118 -12.22 7.69 -10.29
CA ASN A 118 -11.41 6.52 -10.67
C ASN A 118 -12.09 5.21 -10.26
N ARG A 119 -13.42 5.15 -10.43
CA ARG A 119 -14.25 4.01 -10.00
C ARG A 119 -13.79 2.70 -10.63
N ASP A 120 -13.39 2.75 -11.90
CA ASP A 120 -12.87 1.61 -12.67
C ASP A 120 -11.66 0.93 -12.00
N MET A 121 -10.90 1.67 -11.20
CA MET A 121 -9.75 1.12 -10.45
C MET A 121 -10.14 0.34 -9.19
N LEU A 122 -11.39 0.43 -8.71
CA LEU A 122 -11.82 -0.27 -7.48
C LEU A 122 -11.80 -1.79 -7.63
N ALA A 123 -12.15 -2.30 -8.81
CA ALA A 123 -11.95 -3.71 -9.17
C ALA A 123 -10.46 -4.08 -9.07
N GLY A 124 -9.60 -3.21 -9.57
CA GLY A 124 -8.15 -3.37 -9.53
C GLY A 124 -7.59 -3.48 -8.13
N ILE A 125 -7.99 -2.59 -7.21
CA ILE A 125 -7.57 -2.67 -5.80
C ILE A 125 -7.99 -4.02 -5.19
N THR A 126 -9.24 -4.43 -5.44
CA THR A 126 -9.80 -5.68 -4.89
C THR A 126 -9.01 -6.91 -5.34
N VAL A 127 -8.73 -7.03 -6.63
CA VAL A 127 -7.97 -8.16 -7.19
C VAL A 127 -6.50 -8.11 -6.76
N PHE A 128 -5.89 -6.93 -6.81
CA PHE A 128 -4.49 -6.74 -6.48
C PHE A 128 -4.20 -7.08 -5.02
N ASP A 129 -5.05 -6.67 -4.08
CA ASP A 129 -4.90 -7.00 -2.67
C ASP A 129 -4.92 -8.52 -2.44
N GLN A 130 -5.66 -9.30 -3.25
CA GLN A 130 -5.62 -10.77 -3.14
C GLN A 130 -4.33 -11.37 -3.71
N TRP A 131 -3.82 -10.81 -4.81
CA TRP A 131 -2.56 -11.25 -5.41
C TRP A 131 -1.40 -11.10 -4.41
N VAL A 132 -1.31 -9.96 -3.72
CA VAL A 132 -0.25 -9.67 -2.73
C VAL A 132 -0.59 -10.17 -1.32
N ASN A 133 -1.74 -10.82 -1.15
CA ASN A 133 -2.27 -11.28 0.13
C ASN A 133 -2.31 -10.17 1.21
N ASN A 134 -2.88 -9.03 0.86
CA ASN A 134 -3.14 -7.95 1.79
C ASN A 134 -4.23 -8.36 2.79
N SER A 135 -3.83 -8.46 4.06
CA SER A 135 -4.74 -8.83 5.15
C SER A 135 -5.47 -7.63 5.76
N ASP A 136 -5.10 -6.40 5.41
CA ASP A 136 -5.51 -5.18 6.10
C ASP A 136 -5.92 -4.05 5.14
N ARG A 137 -6.67 -4.34 4.07
CA ARG A 137 -7.45 -3.31 3.37
C ARG A 137 -8.68 -2.91 4.21
N GLY A 138 -8.43 -2.48 5.44
CA GLY A 138 -9.44 -1.97 6.34
C GLY A 138 -9.93 -0.59 5.90
N THR A 139 -11.00 -0.13 6.53
CA THR A 139 -11.66 1.15 6.23
C THR A 139 -10.78 2.38 6.50
N MET A 140 -9.72 2.24 7.31
CA MET A 140 -8.74 3.29 7.56
C MET A 140 -7.62 3.35 6.50
N ASN A 141 -7.48 2.32 5.67
CA ASN A 141 -6.34 2.15 4.76
C ASN A 141 -6.73 2.47 3.30
N VAL A 142 -7.72 3.34 3.14
CA VAL A 142 -8.16 3.93 1.89
C VAL A 142 -8.54 5.37 2.19
N ILE A 143 -8.04 6.31 1.40
CA ILE A 143 -8.43 7.72 1.48
C ILE A 143 -9.15 8.14 0.22
N LEU A 144 -10.05 9.10 0.39
CA LEU A 144 -10.81 9.73 -0.66
C LEU A 144 -10.37 11.19 -0.69
N GLU A 145 -9.60 11.54 -1.72
CA GLU A 145 -9.21 12.92 -2.01
C GLU A 145 -10.43 13.65 -2.57
N ASN A 146 -10.81 14.77 -1.96
CA ASN A 146 -11.85 15.63 -2.48
C ASN A 146 -11.28 16.46 -3.63
N LEU A 147 -11.90 16.35 -4.80
CA LEU A 147 -11.46 17.07 -5.99
C LEU A 147 -12.13 18.45 -6.06
N SER A 148 -11.42 19.42 -6.64
CA SER A 148 -11.91 20.80 -6.76
C SER A 148 -13.13 20.93 -7.68
N ASP A 149 -13.31 20.02 -8.64
CA ASP A 149 -14.48 19.90 -9.52
C ASP A 149 -15.60 19.03 -8.92
N GLY A 150 -15.45 18.60 -7.67
CA GLY A 150 -16.39 17.77 -6.93
C GLY A 150 -16.16 16.27 -7.13
N GLY A 151 -16.66 15.49 -6.17
CA GLY A 151 -16.42 14.06 -6.11
C GLY A 151 -15.05 13.70 -5.51
N TYR A 152 -14.68 12.44 -5.68
CA TYR A 152 -13.56 11.82 -4.98
C TYR A 152 -12.60 11.10 -5.94
N TYR A 153 -11.32 11.19 -5.65
CA TYR A 153 -10.32 10.25 -6.15
C TYR A 153 -9.91 9.30 -5.02
N VAL A 154 -10.08 8.01 -5.23
CA VAL A 154 -9.77 6.97 -4.24
C VAL A 154 -8.30 6.63 -4.32
N HIS A 155 -7.57 6.70 -3.21
CA HIS A 155 -6.20 6.22 -3.10
C HIS A 155 -6.11 5.05 -2.12
N MET A 156 -5.38 4.01 -2.54
CA MET A 156 -4.97 2.94 -1.64
C MET A 156 -3.74 3.38 -0.85
N ILE A 157 -3.78 3.22 0.47
CA ILE A 157 -2.67 3.56 1.37
C ILE A 157 -2.38 2.41 2.33
N ASP A 158 -1.34 2.54 3.15
CA ASP A 158 -0.95 1.60 4.20
C ASP A 158 -0.92 0.13 3.73
N HIS A 159 0.18 -0.23 3.12
CA HIS A 159 0.41 -1.54 2.54
C HIS A 159 1.26 -2.44 3.43
N GLY A 160 1.41 -2.10 4.71
CA GLY A 160 2.32 -2.79 5.60
C GLY A 160 1.97 -4.27 5.86
N ARG A 161 0.71 -4.69 5.74
CA ARG A 161 0.23 -6.04 6.12
C ARG A 161 -0.11 -6.96 4.94
N VAL A 162 0.86 -7.09 4.05
CA VAL A 162 0.84 -7.98 2.87
C VAL A 162 1.71 -9.22 3.09
N PHE A 163 1.49 -10.23 2.24
CA PHE A 163 2.17 -11.52 2.24
C PHE A 163 1.95 -12.37 3.51
N PRO A 164 2.04 -13.71 3.40
CA PRO A 164 2.12 -14.58 4.57
C PRO A 164 3.27 -14.20 5.51
N GLY A 165 2.94 -13.94 6.78
CA GLY A 165 3.85 -13.37 7.78
C GLY A 165 3.75 -11.86 7.97
N ARG A 166 2.98 -11.15 7.13
CA ARG A 166 2.66 -9.71 7.27
C ARG A 166 3.92 -8.87 7.38
N TYR A 167 4.12 -8.13 8.47
CA TYR A 167 5.33 -7.32 8.65
C TYR A 167 6.61 -8.12 8.85
N GLN A 168 6.52 -9.44 9.01
CA GLN A 168 7.64 -10.32 9.37
C GLN A 168 7.77 -11.47 8.39
N TRP A 169 7.29 -11.30 7.15
CA TRP A 169 7.40 -12.35 6.16
C TRP A 169 8.86 -12.77 5.96
N SER A 170 9.02 -14.08 5.79
CA SER A 170 10.27 -14.77 5.56
C SER A 170 10.05 -15.89 4.56
N ALA A 171 11.13 -16.50 4.07
CA ALA A 171 11.02 -17.67 3.20
C ALA A 171 10.19 -18.82 3.79
N GLN A 172 10.13 -18.94 5.13
CA GLN A 172 9.28 -19.94 5.79
C GLN A 172 7.80 -19.55 5.68
N THR A 173 7.45 -18.34 6.12
CA THR A 173 6.03 -17.92 6.15
C THR A 173 5.46 -17.84 4.73
N LEU A 174 6.25 -17.40 3.75
CA LEU A 174 5.86 -17.32 2.34
C LEU A 174 5.55 -18.68 1.70
N SER A 175 5.97 -19.78 2.33
CA SER A 175 5.62 -21.15 1.90
C SER A 175 4.31 -21.67 2.50
N GLU A 176 3.73 -20.93 3.46
CA GLU A 176 2.46 -21.28 4.09
C GLU A 176 1.28 -20.96 3.16
N THR A 177 0.15 -21.66 3.37
CA THR A 177 -1.09 -21.39 2.64
C THR A 177 -1.61 -19.99 3.00
N PRO A 178 -1.82 -19.09 2.03
CA PRO A 178 -2.31 -17.75 2.30
C PRO A 178 -3.75 -17.76 2.79
N VAL A 179 -4.05 -16.87 3.75
CA VAL A 179 -5.42 -16.60 4.19
C VAL A 179 -5.91 -15.35 3.48
N TYR A 180 -6.96 -15.50 2.68
CA TYR A 180 -7.57 -14.39 1.93
C TYR A 180 -8.61 -13.67 2.77
N ASN A 181 -8.63 -12.34 2.68
CA ASN A 181 -9.63 -11.52 3.33
C ASN A 181 -10.24 -10.56 2.30
N TYR A 182 -11.50 -10.83 1.96
CA TYR A 182 -12.31 -10.01 1.06
C TYR A 182 -13.64 -9.59 1.72
N HIS A 183 -13.68 -9.63 3.07
CA HIS A 183 -14.87 -9.32 3.87
C HIS A 183 -14.88 -7.89 4.42
N TRP A 184 -13.79 -7.13 4.25
CA TRP A 184 -13.75 -5.73 4.69
C TRP A 184 -14.87 -4.90 4.03
N PRO A 185 -15.48 -3.94 4.76
CA PRO A 185 -16.52 -3.07 4.22
C PRO A 185 -16.12 -2.36 2.93
N PHE A 186 -14.83 -2.02 2.79
CA PHE A 186 -14.28 -1.44 1.56
C PHE A 186 -14.52 -2.33 0.33
N TYR A 187 -14.28 -3.65 0.42
CA TYR A 187 -14.48 -4.54 -0.73
C TYR A 187 -15.96 -4.68 -1.09
N LYS A 188 -16.85 -4.70 -0.09
CA LYS A 188 -18.30 -4.68 -0.34
C LYS A 188 -18.72 -3.41 -1.08
N TRP A 189 -18.21 -2.25 -0.66
CA TRP A 189 -18.45 -0.98 -1.34
C TRP A 189 -17.88 -0.97 -2.76
N ALA A 190 -16.61 -1.33 -2.94
CA ALA A 190 -15.96 -1.45 -4.25
C ALA A 190 -16.74 -2.36 -5.20
N PHE A 191 -17.19 -3.53 -4.71
CA PHE A 191 -17.99 -4.47 -5.49
C PHE A 191 -19.35 -3.89 -5.87
N SER A 192 -20.00 -3.15 -4.98
CA SER A 192 -21.30 -2.52 -5.26
C SER A 192 -21.26 -1.43 -6.34
N LEU A 193 -20.06 -0.91 -6.65
CA LEU A 193 -19.88 0.13 -7.67
C LEU A 193 -19.55 -0.43 -9.06
N LEU A 194 -19.24 -1.72 -9.18
CA LEU A 194 -18.96 -2.36 -10.46
C LEU A 194 -20.20 -2.30 -11.38
N ASP A 195 -20.00 -2.16 -12.69
CA ASP A 195 -21.03 -2.41 -13.70
C ASP A 195 -21.29 -3.91 -13.79
N ASP A 196 -20.23 -4.71 -13.88
CA ASP A 196 -20.29 -6.16 -13.90
C ASP A 196 -18.95 -6.79 -13.47
N HIS A 197 -18.94 -8.12 -13.32
CA HIS A 197 -17.78 -8.85 -12.81
C HIS A 197 -16.59 -8.91 -13.80
N THR A 198 -16.78 -8.57 -15.08
CA THR A 198 -15.69 -8.54 -16.07
C THR A 198 -14.65 -7.48 -15.73
N GLU A 199 -15.01 -6.43 -14.98
CA GLU A 199 -14.06 -5.46 -14.43
C GLU A 199 -13.00 -6.15 -13.55
N LEU A 200 -13.39 -7.11 -12.71
CA LEU A 200 -12.45 -7.91 -11.92
C LEU A 200 -11.60 -8.80 -12.82
N THR A 201 -12.22 -9.50 -13.77
CA THR A 201 -11.51 -10.36 -14.73
C THR A 201 -10.45 -9.60 -15.52
N SER A 202 -10.73 -8.35 -15.91
CA SER A 202 -9.78 -7.49 -16.61
C SER A 202 -8.48 -7.26 -15.82
N TYR A 203 -8.56 -7.14 -14.50
CA TYR A 203 -7.39 -6.96 -13.63
C TYR A 203 -6.69 -8.28 -13.32
N ILE A 204 -7.40 -9.41 -13.28
CA ILE A 204 -6.76 -10.74 -13.25
C ILE A 204 -5.86 -10.89 -14.48
N GLU A 205 -6.37 -10.56 -15.67
CA GLU A 205 -5.58 -10.65 -16.89
C GLU A 205 -4.36 -9.73 -16.87
N LYS A 206 -4.50 -8.48 -16.43
CA LYS A 206 -3.38 -7.54 -16.27
C LYS A 206 -2.30 -8.12 -15.36
N ILE A 207 -2.67 -8.68 -14.21
CA ILE A 207 -1.73 -9.26 -13.25
C ILE A 207 -1.08 -10.55 -13.79
N VAL A 208 -1.86 -11.45 -14.39
CA VAL A 208 -1.36 -12.69 -14.98
C VAL A 208 -0.38 -12.40 -16.13
N LYS A 209 -0.70 -11.41 -16.98
CA LYS A 209 0.14 -10.97 -18.10
C LYS A 209 1.34 -10.10 -17.67
N LEU A 210 1.36 -9.58 -16.43
CA LEU A 210 2.46 -8.77 -15.91
C LEU A 210 3.78 -9.53 -16.04
N PRO A 211 4.80 -9.01 -16.74
CA PRO A 211 6.03 -9.77 -16.98
C PRO A 211 6.72 -10.16 -15.68
N ASN A 212 7.11 -11.43 -15.55
CA ASN A 212 7.81 -11.92 -14.36
C ASN A 212 9.13 -11.15 -14.13
N LYS A 213 9.79 -10.70 -15.21
CA LYS A 213 10.97 -9.83 -15.15
C LYS A 213 10.68 -8.50 -14.44
N SER A 214 9.50 -7.90 -14.65
CA SER A 214 9.12 -6.65 -13.99
C SER A 214 8.94 -6.86 -12.48
N ILE A 215 8.32 -7.97 -12.08
CA ILE A 215 8.20 -8.34 -10.66
C ILE A 215 9.58 -8.53 -10.02
N TYR A 216 10.47 -9.25 -10.71
CA TYR A 216 11.85 -9.44 -10.25
C TYR A 216 12.59 -8.11 -10.09
N GLN A 217 12.46 -7.20 -11.07
CA GLN A 217 13.08 -5.86 -11.01
C GLN A 217 12.56 -5.03 -9.84
N VAL A 218 11.27 -5.12 -9.50
CA VAL A 218 10.72 -4.44 -8.33
C VAL A 218 11.34 -5.00 -7.05
N ILE A 219 11.44 -6.33 -6.90
CA ILE A 219 12.08 -6.96 -5.73
C ILE A 219 13.56 -6.56 -5.64
N GLU A 220 14.29 -6.57 -6.74
CA GLU A 220 15.71 -6.17 -6.77
C GLU A 220 15.91 -4.70 -6.42
N SER A 221 14.92 -3.85 -6.70
CA SER A 221 14.98 -2.42 -6.37
C SER A 221 14.83 -2.10 -4.88
N ILE A 222 14.49 -3.08 -4.02
CA ILE A 222 14.45 -2.88 -2.58
C ILE A 222 15.83 -2.40 -2.09
N PRO A 223 15.92 -1.27 -1.38
CA PRO A 223 17.18 -0.75 -0.83
C PRO A 223 17.98 -1.80 -0.06
N LYS A 224 19.28 -1.86 -0.30
CA LYS A 224 20.18 -2.80 0.39
C LYS A 224 20.21 -2.55 1.90
N GLU A 225 20.14 -1.29 2.31
CA GLU A 225 20.11 -0.86 3.72
C GLU A 225 18.88 -1.35 4.49
N TRP A 226 17.81 -1.77 3.81
CA TRP A 226 16.63 -2.37 4.44
C TRP A 226 16.79 -3.86 4.75
N ASN A 227 17.97 -4.43 4.51
CA ASN A 227 18.41 -5.75 5.01
C ASN A 227 17.47 -6.93 4.70
N VAL A 228 16.76 -6.88 3.57
CA VAL A 228 15.97 -8.03 3.09
C VAL A 228 16.91 -9.05 2.46
N SER A 229 17.02 -10.22 3.08
CA SER A 229 17.92 -11.30 2.64
C SER A 229 17.58 -11.81 1.23
N THR A 230 18.57 -12.31 0.50
CA THR A 230 18.37 -12.93 -0.82
C THR A 230 17.38 -14.09 -0.74
N LYS A 231 17.48 -14.93 0.30
CA LYS A 231 16.54 -16.04 0.54
C LYS A 231 15.09 -15.58 0.63
N ASP A 232 14.85 -14.49 1.35
CA ASP A 232 13.53 -13.89 1.48
C ASP A 232 13.04 -13.27 0.18
N ARG A 233 13.92 -12.59 -0.58
CA ARG A 233 13.61 -12.03 -1.90
C ARG A 233 13.22 -13.11 -2.91
N ASP A 234 13.96 -14.21 -2.96
CA ASP A 234 13.68 -15.34 -3.85
C ASP A 234 12.35 -16.01 -3.50
N ALA A 235 12.08 -16.20 -2.20
CA ALA A 235 10.82 -16.74 -1.73
C ALA A 235 9.64 -15.81 -2.05
N LEU A 236 9.81 -14.49 -1.92
CA LEU A 236 8.79 -13.51 -2.26
C LEU A 236 8.48 -13.51 -3.76
N TYR A 237 9.52 -13.61 -4.59
CA TYR A 237 9.36 -13.74 -6.03
C TYR A 237 8.55 -14.99 -6.39
N LYS A 238 8.95 -16.15 -5.84
CA LYS A 238 8.23 -17.41 -6.04
C LYS A 238 6.76 -17.31 -5.60
N PHE A 239 6.52 -16.75 -4.41
CA PHE A 239 5.18 -16.51 -3.88
C PHE A 239 4.32 -15.70 -4.86
N LEU A 240 4.81 -14.54 -5.33
CA LEU A 240 4.06 -13.68 -6.25
C LEU A 240 3.74 -14.39 -7.58
N LEU A 241 4.66 -15.23 -8.09
CA LEU A 241 4.41 -16.01 -9.31
C LEU A 241 3.34 -17.08 -9.10
N GLU A 242 3.38 -17.81 -7.99
CA GLU A 242 2.36 -18.81 -7.66
C GLU A 242 0.99 -18.17 -7.47
N GLN A 243 0.95 -16.99 -6.82
CA GLN A 243 -0.29 -16.25 -6.62
C GLN A 243 -0.91 -15.77 -7.93
N LYS A 244 -0.12 -15.47 -8.97
CA LYS A 244 -0.67 -15.16 -10.30
C LYS A 244 -1.50 -16.33 -10.85
N ILE A 245 -1.03 -17.56 -10.66
CA ILE A 245 -1.70 -18.77 -11.17
C ILE A 245 -3.01 -19.02 -10.41
N LYS A 246 -3.01 -18.80 -9.10
CA LYS A 246 -4.18 -19.02 -8.23
C LYS A 246 -5.21 -17.89 -8.29
N LEU A 247 -4.83 -16.71 -8.80
CA LEU A 247 -5.64 -15.50 -8.78
C LEU A 247 -7.05 -15.66 -9.38
N PRO A 248 -7.25 -16.34 -10.53
CA PRO A 248 -8.59 -16.56 -11.07
C PRO A 248 -9.52 -17.25 -10.07
N GLU A 249 -9.07 -18.36 -9.48
CA GLU A 249 -9.85 -19.12 -8.50
C GLU A 249 -10.16 -18.31 -7.24
N ILE A 250 -9.21 -17.47 -6.80
CA ILE A 250 -9.41 -16.60 -5.63
C ILE A 250 -10.50 -15.56 -5.92
N VAL A 251 -10.48 -14.93 -7.10
CA VAL A 251 -11.46 -13.91 -7.47
C VAL A 251 -12.84 -14.52 -7.71
N ASP A 252 -12.93 -15.75 -8.24
CA ASP A 252 -14.22 -16.45 -8.37
C ASP A 252 -14.91 -16.62 -7.00
N ARG A 253 -14.15 -16.91 -5.94
CA ARG A 253 -14.70 -16.99 -4.57
C ARG A 253 -15.20 -15.62 -4.07
N ILE A 254 -14.54 -14.52 -4.45
CA ILE A 254 -14.98 -13.16 -4.12
C ILE A 254 -16.31 -12.85 -4.81
N ILE A 255 -16.39 -13.17 -6.11
CA ILE A 255 -17.61 -12.99 -6.91
C ILE A 255 -18.77 -13.77 -6.28
N GLN A 256 -18.55 -15.05 -5.96
CA GLN A 256 -19.57 -15.89 -5.32
C GLN A 256 -20.02 -15.34 -3.97
N HIS A 257 -19.07 -14.84 -3.16
CA HIS A 257 -19.34 -14.27 -1.85
C HIS A 257 -20.23 -13.02 -1.92
N HIS A 258 -19.93 -12.08 -2.83
CA HIS A 258 -20.67 -10.82 -2.93
C HIS A 258 -21.93 -10.91 -3.79
N SER A 259 -22.03 -11.90 -4.69
CA SER A 259 -23.26 -12.15 -5.47
C SER A 259 -24.35 -12.85 -4.65
N ASN A 260 -23.98 -13.58 -3.60
CA ASN A 260 -24.92 -14.29 -2.72
C ASN A 260 -24.69 -13.86 -1.25
N PRO A 261 -25.00 -12.61 -0.88
CA PRO A 261 -24.88 -12.17 0.50
C PRO A 261 -25.87 -12.97 1.36
N ARG A 262 -25.33 -13.78 2.29
CA ARG A 262 -26.12 -14.42 3.34
C ARG A 262 -26.63 -13.40 4.35
#